data_AF-A0A5C8Q1I1-F1
#
_entry.id   AF-A0A5C8Q1I1-F1
#
_cell.length_a   1.000
_cell.length_b   1.000
_cell.length_c   1.000
_cell.angle_alpha   90.00
_cell.angle_beta   90.00
_cell.angle_gamma   90.00
#
_symmetry.space_group_name_H-M   'P 1'
#
loop_
_entity.id
_entity.type
_entity.pdbx_description
1 polymer ?
#
loop_
_entity_poly.entity_id
_entity_poly.type
_entity_poly.pdbx_seq_one_letter_code
_entity_poly.pdbx_strand_id
1 'polypeptide(L)'
;MYARKPSTLAEQFAGFDREHPWVNTALEQLVSQRLASGARRVGMKALFEALRWRHPRGMKGLNNNYAAFYARQLLAAHPEWAPVIEIRRRRTP
;
A
#
# COMPACT_ATOMS: atom_id res chain seq x y z
N MET A 1 -33.20 14.85 1.45
CA MET A 1 -32.07 14.13 2.08
C MET A 1 -31.09 13.78 0.97
N TYR A 2 -29.95 14.46 0.87
CA TYR A 2 -28.97 14.16 -0.19
C TYR A 2 -28.35 12.80 0.07
N ALA A 3 -28.51 11.88 -0.88
CA ALA A 3 -27.77 10.63 -0.93
C ALA A 3 -26.28 10.94 -0.77
N ARG A 4 -25.65 10.37 0.26
CA ARG A 4 -24.20 10.47 0.47
C ARG A 4 -23.53 10.03 -0.83
N LYS A 5 -22.88 10.95 -1.55
CA LYS A 5 -22.08 10.58 -2.74
C LYS A 5 -21.17 9.42 -2.34
N PRO A 6 -21.02 8.37 -3.16
CA PRO A 6 -20.06 7.33 -2.87
C PRO A 6 -18.69 8.00 -2.73
N SER A 7 -18.06 7.85 -1.55
CA SER A 7 -16.74 8.41 -1.29
C SER A 7 -15.77 7.94 -2.38
N THR A 8 -15.02 8.87 -2.95
CA THR A 8 -14.01 8.51 -3.95
C THR A 8 -12.99 7.55 -3.33
N LEU A 9 -12.31 6.76 -4.16
CA LEU A 9 -11.30 5.82 -3.67
C LEU A 9 -10.20 6.51 -2.83
N ALA A 10 -9.88 7.76 -3.16
CA ALA A 10 -8.95 8.60 -2.40
C ALA A 10 -9.49 8.98 -1.02
N GLU A 11 -10.78 9.31 -0.90
CA GLU A 11 -11.41 9.61 0.40
C GLU A 11 -11.53 8.36 1.28
N GLN A 12 -11.91 7.22 0.69
CA GLN A 12 -11.94 5.95 1.42
C GLN A 12 -10.54 5.55 1.92
N PHE A 13 -9.52 5.76 1.06
CA PHE A 13 -8.12 5.58 1.43
C PHE A 13 -7.72 6.50 2.59
N ALA A 14 -8.02 7.80 2.51
CA ALA A 14 -7.67 8.76 3.55
C ALA A 14 -8.36 8.45 4.89
N GLY A 15 -9.62 7.96 4.85
CA GLY A 15 -10.31 7.46 6.04
C GLY A 15 -9.58 6.26 6.65
N PHE A 16 -9.28 5.26 5.82
CA PHE A 16 -8.57 4.05 6.25
C PHE A 16 -7.15 4.36 6.79
N ASP A 17 -6.41 5.24 6.13
CA ASP A 17 -5.05 5.64 6.54
C ASP A 17 -5.07 6.37 7.89
N ARG A 18 -6.07 7.23 8.15
CA ARG A 18 -6.25 7.84 9.47
C ARG A 18 -6.64 6.85 10.56
N GLU A 19 -7.47 5.87 10.24
CA GLU A 19 -7.86 4.82 11.19
C GLU A 19 -6.70 3.83 11.45
N HIS A 20 -5.77 3.71 10.51
CA HIS A 20 -4.67 2.77 10.55
C HIS A 20 -3.32 3.38 10.12
N PRO A 21 -2.81 4.43 10.81
CA PRO A 21 -1.58 5.11 10.42
C PRO A 21 -0.34 4.19 10.47
N TRP A 22 -0.42 3.13 11.28
CA TRP A 22 0.61 2.10 11.39
C TRP A 22 0.78 1.27 10.11
N VAL A 23 -0.22 1.24 9.21
CA VAL A 23 -0.13 0.48 7.95
C VAL A 23 0.97 1.05 7.06
N ASN A 24 1.07 2.37 6.93
CA ASN A 24 2.12 3.00 6.13
C ASN A 24 3.51 2.66 6.69
N THR A 25 3.69 2.79 8.01
CA THR A 25 4.95 2.45 8.69
C THR A 25 5.30 0.97 8.52
N ALA A 26 4.33 0.07 8.65
CA ALA A 26 4.56 -1.36 8.49
C ALA A 26 4.94 -1.73 7.04
N LEU A 27 4.34 -1.07 6.05
CA LEU A 27 4.71 -1.26 4.63
C LEU A 27 6.13 -0.78 4.37
N GLU A 28 6.50 0.39 4.89
CA GLU A 28 7.86 0.94 4.80
C GLU A 28 8.90 -0.03 5.39
N GLN A 29 8.63 -0.53 6.61
CA GLN A 29 9.50 -1.53 7.24
C GLN A 29 9.59 -2.81 6.41
N LEU A 30 8.50 -3.28 5.81
CA LEU A 30 8.51 -4.47 4.96
C LEU A 30 9.32 -4.25 3.68
N VAL A 31 9.24 -3.08 3.06
CA VAL A 31 10.08 -2.72 1.91
C VAL A 31 11.55 -2.72 2.33
N SER A 32 11.90 -2.03 3.40
CA SER A 32 13.27 -1.98 3.92
C SER A 32 13.82 -3.38 4.22
N GLN A 33 13.03 -4.24 4.89
CA GLN A 33 13.40 -5.65 5.13
C GLN A 33 13.64 -6.43 3.84
N ARG A 34 12.80 -6.24 2.82
CA ARG A 34 12.95 -6.89 1.50
C ARG A 34 14.24 -6.43 0.83
N LEU A 35 14.53 -5.13 0.84
CA LEU A 35 15.75 -4.57 0.26
C LEU A 35 17.00 -5.05 1.00
N ALA A 36 16.97 -5.08 2.33
CA ALA A 36 18.05 -5.62 3.15
C ALA A 36 18.28 -7.12 2.89
N SER A 37 17.24 -7.86 2.53
CA SER A 37 17.33 -9.27 2.11
C SER A 37 17.84 -9.46 0.67
N GLY A 38 18.19 -8.38 -0.05
CA GLY A 38 18.66 -8.41 -1.43
C GLY A 38 17.55 -8.47 -2.48
N ALA A 39 16.29 -8.16 -2.12
CA ALA A 39 15.20 -8.16 -3.09
C ALA A 39 15.41 -7.07 -4.14
N ARG A 40 15.47 -7.46 -5.42
CA ARG A 40 15.59 -6.54 -6.55
C ARG A 40 14.25 -5.97 -7.03
N ARG A 41 13.13 -6.58 -6.61
CA ARG A 41 11.77 -6.16 -6.95
C ARG A 41 10.83 -6.41 -5.78
N VAL A 42 10.02 -5.42 -5.45
CA VAL A 42 9.03 -5.47 -4.36
C VAL A 42 7.67 -5.07 -4.92
N GLY A 43 6.75 -6.04 -4.97
CA GLY A 43 5.39 -5.79 -5.42
C GLY A 43 4.49 -5.40 -4.25
N MET A 44 3.69 -4.34 -4.40
CA MET A 44 2.77 -3.89 -3.35
C MET A 44 1.78 -4.97 -2.91
N LYS A 45 1.32 -5.82 -3.84
CA LYS A 45 0.44 -6.93 -3.51
C LYS A 45 1.10 -7.91 -2.53
N ALA A 46 2.37 -8.26 -2.77
CA ALA A 46 3.12 -9.15 -1.89
C ALA A 46 3.37 -8.52 -0.50
N LEU A 47 3.57 -7.19 -0.43
CA LEU A 47 3.65 -6.48 0.84
C LEU A 47 2.32 -6.53 1.59
N PHE A 48 1.19 -6.33 0.91
CA PHE A 48 -0.14 -6.41 1.50
C PHE A 48 -0.45 -7.81 2.01
N GLU A 49 -0.09 -8.84 1.25
CA GLU A 49 -0.20 -10.23 1.67
C GLU A 49 0.65 -10.49 2.92
N ALA A 50 1.92 -10.07 2.92
CA ALA A 50 2.79 -10.19 4.10
C ALA A 50 2.24 -9.45 5.32
N LEU A 51 1.70 -8.25 5.14
CA LEU A 51 1.07 -7.48 6.20
C LEU A 51 -0.18 -8.18 6.76
N ARG A 52 -0.98 -8.81 5.88
CA ARG A 52 -2.16 -9.59 6.26
C ARG A 52 -1.79 -10.85 7.05
N TRP A 53 -0.72 -11.52 6.67
CA TRP A 53 -0.15 -12.65 7.44
C TRP A 53 0.32 -12.22 8.82
N ARG A 54 0.95 -11.05 8.95
CA ARG A 54 1.45 -10.52 10.23
C ARG A 54 0.32 -10.06 11.16
N HIS A 55 -0.84 -9.68 10.61
CA HIS A 55 -2.02 -9.22 11.37
C HIS A 55 -3.30 -9.96 10.96
N PRO A 56 -3.46 -11.25 11.35
CA PRO A 56 -4.60 -12.07 10.95
C PRO A 56 -5.95 -11.59 11.50
N ARG A 57 -5.96 -10.80 12.60
CA ARG A 57 -7.18 -10.32 13.27
C ARG A 57 -7.64 -8.91 12.86
N GLY A 58 -6.86 -8.16 12.07
CA GLY A 58 -7.01 -6.70 12.01
C GLY A 58 -7.37 -6.06 10.67
N MET A 59 -7.20 -6.73 9.53
CA MET A 59 -7.33 -6.06 8.22
C MET A 59 -8.59 -6.44 7.44
N LYS A 60 -9.75 -6.27 8.10
CA LYS A 60 -11.05 -6.18 7.41
C LYS A 60 -11.16 -4.76 6.83
N GLY A 61 -10.63 -4.54 5.62
CA GLY A 61 -10.74 -3.23 4.94
C GLY A 61 -9.55 -2.87 4.05
N LEU A 62 -8.42 -3.59 4.14
CA LEU A 62 -7.28 -3.35 3.24
C LEU A 62 -7.65 -3.74 1.81
N ASN A 63 -8.04 -2.74 1.02
CA ASN A 63 -8.40 -2.90 -0.38
C ASN A 63 -7.15 -2.88 -1.25
N ASN A 64 -7.04 -3.82 -2.21
CA ASN A 64 -5.95 -3.83 -3.19
C ASN A 64 -5.85 -2.52 -3.98
N ASN A 65 -6.96 -1.78 -4.13
CA ASN A 65 -6.96 -0.46 -4.77
C ASN A 65 -6.15 0.58 -4.00
N TYR A 66 -5.92 0.39 -2.70
CA TYR A 66 -5.07 1.28 -1.88
C TYR A 66 -3.58 1.07 -2.13
N ALA A 67 -3.18 -0.06 -2.72
CA ALA A 67 -1.79 -0.36 -3.04
C ALA A 67 -1.13 0.74 -3.89
N ALA A 68 -1.87 1.32 -4.84
CA ALA A 68 -1.37 2.41 -5.68
C ALA A 68 -1.15 3.72 -4.88
N PHE A 69 -1.99 4.00 -3.89
CA PHE A 69 -1.85 5.17 -3.03
C PHE A 69 -0.64 5.03 -2.10
N TYR A 70 -0.53 3.89 -1.41
CA TYR A 70 0.63 3.61 -0.57
C TYR A 70 1.94 3.58 -1.37
N ALA A 71 1.95 3.00 -2.57
CA ALA A 71 3.14 3.03 -3.41
C ALA A 71 3.60 4.46 -3.71
N ARG A 72 2.66 5.36 -4.05
CA ARG A 72 2.98 6.77 -4.30
C ARG A 72 3.51 7.46 -3.05
N GLN A 73 2.94 7.19 -1.86
CA GLN A 73 3.47 7.73 -0.60
C GLN A 73 4.89 7.24 -0.31
N LEU A 74 5.12 5.94 -0.45
CA LEU A 74 6.45 5.33 -0.24
C LEU A 74 7.48 5.90 -1.21
N LEU A 75 7.13 6.09 -2.49
CA LEU A 75 8.03 6.69 -3.47
C LEU A 75 8.25 8.19 -3.26
N ALA A 76 7.28 8.90 -2.69
CA ALA A 76 7.46 10.30 -2.33
C ALA A 76 8.42 10.46 -1.14
N ALA A 77 8.36 9.54 -0.18
CA ALA A 77 9.28 9.49 0.97
C ALA A 77 10.66 8.93 0.59
N HIS A 78 10.69 7.94 -0.30
CA HIS A 78 11.88 7.20 -0.73
C HIS A 78 11.94 7.12 -2.26
N PRO A 79 12.35 8.20 -2.94
CA PRO A 79 12.49 8.20 -4.39
C PRO A 79 13.50 7.15 -4.88
N GLU A 80 14.48 6.76 -4.06
CA GLU A 80 15.43 5.69 -4.31
C GLU A 80 14.77 4.30 -4.45
N TRP A 81 13.52 4.16 -4.01
CA TRP A 81 12.76 2.92 -4.16
C TRP A 81 12.03 2.79 -5.50
N ALA A 82 12.01 3.84 -6.33
CA ALA A 82 11.40 3.80 -7.66
C ALA A 82 11.87 2.63 -8.56
N PRO A 83 13.16 2.25 -8.62
CA PRO A 83 13.61 1.11 -9.43
C PRO A 83 13.26 -0.26 -8.84
N VAL A 84 12.91 -0.34 -7.55
CA VAL A 84 12.66 -1.61 -6.82
C VAL A 84 11.17 -1.84 -6.54
N ILE A 85 10.38 -0.80 -6.28
CA ILE A 85 8.94 -0.92 -6.07
C ILE A 85 8.23 -1.02 -7.42
N GLU A 86 7.69 -2.20 -7.70
CA GLU A 86 6.94 -2.43 -8.93
C GLU A 86 5.49 -2.00 -8.75
N ILE A 87 5.17 -0.79 -9.20
CA ILE A 87 3.79 -0.39 -9.44
C ILE A 87 3.39 -1.03 -10.75
N ARG A 88 2.49 -2.02 -10.73
CA ARG A 88 1.93 -2.57 -11.97
C ARG A 88 1.36 -1.41 -12.79
N ARG A 89 2.06 -0.98 -13.84
CA ARG A 89 1.40 -0.34 -14.97
C ARG A 89 0.48 -1.40 -15.54
N ARG A 90 -0.81 -1.11 -15.59
CA ARG A 90 -1.76 -1.91 -16.34
C ARG A 90 -1.22 -1.97 -17.77
N ARG A 91 -0.65 -3.11 -18.17
CA ARG A 91 -0.39 -3.41 -19.57
C ARG A 91 -1.77 -3.65 -20.17
N THR A 92 -2.30 -2.64 -20.84
CA THR A 92 -3.37 -2.85 -21.82
C THR A 92 -2.71 -3.62 -22.98
N PRO A 93 -3.29 -4.73 -23.45
CA PRO A 93 -2.81 -5.45 -24.63
C PRO A 93 -2.89 -4.58 -25.88
#